data_AF-A0A7Y6BT12-F1
#
_entry.id   AF-A0A7Y6BT12-F1
#
_cell.length_a   1.000
_cell.length_b   1.000
_cell.length_c   1.000
_cell.angle_alpha   90.00
_cell.angle_beta   90.00
_cell.angle_gamma   90.00
#
_symmetry.space_group_name_H-M   'P 1'
#
loop_
_entity.id
_entity.type
_entity.pdbx_description
1 polymer ?
#
loop_
_entity_poly.entity_id
_entity_poly.type
_entity_poly.pdbx_seq_one_letter_code
_entity_poly.pdbx_strand_id
1 'polypeptide(L)'
;MNKKIPKQLWLFAAILLFIIGFFNYRYNTAKEQTDNLKELYQVKNNRGFLTLLRQGHSYIPLAETIEKISKVSDQEDPAKVQKLIELAKTRSKEADQYLATLIEFSDSYVSDSDPRFMANHTVMTSKNQEDMFMLALQADIFMTMYEVSYNYWKDQPKLIPQDTKRMLVSIANELRSLDETLQSFKDRAVYNMEWGDFASTEQIKDFTLREIKPHLEKLVEIKSKFRE
;
A
#
# COMPACT_ATOMS: atom_id res chain seq x y z
N MET A 1 22.75 -46.46 -53.17
CA MET A 1 23.26 -47.26 -52.02
C MET A 1 22.50 -46.83 -50.77
N ASN A 2 21.40 -47.54 -50.43
CA ASN A 2 20.53 -47.18 -49.29
C ASN A 2 21.13 -47.76 -48.00
N LYS A 3 21.79 -46.93 -47.18
CA LYS A 3 22.19 -47.31 -45.82
C LYS A 3 20.92 -47.51 -44.99
N LYS A 4 20.56 -48.75 -44.70
CA LYS A 4 19.46 -49.08 -43.77
C LYS A 4 19.85 -48.55 -42.39
N ILE A 5 19.07 -47.61 -41.87
CA ILE A 5 19.23 -47.07 -40.52
C ILE A 5 19.12 -48.23 -39.51
N PRO A 6 20.04 -48.38 -38.54
CA PRO A 6 19.98 -49.46 -37.57
C PRO A 6 18.67 -49.42 -36.77
N LYS A 7 18.02 -50.58 -36.57
CA LYS A 7 16.76 -50.68 -35.78
C LYS A 7 16.90 -50.10 -34.36
N GLN A 8 18.09 -50.19 -33.77
CA GLN A 8 18.40 -49.59 -32.47
C GLN A 8 18.33 -48.06 -32.50
N LEU A 9 18.75 -47.43 -33.61
CA LEU A 9 18.68 -45.98 -33.78
C LEU A 9 17.23 -45.47 -33.80
N TRP A 10 16.32 -46.25 -34.42
CA TRP A 10 14.88 -45.98 -34.42
C TRP A 10 14.25 -46.13 -33.04
N LEU A 11 14.68 -47.14 -32.26
CA LEU A 11 14.25 -47.33 -30.88
C LEU A 11 14.70 -46.16 -29.99
N PHE A 12 15.97 -45.75 -30.09
CA PHE A 12 16.49 -44.59 -29.37
C PHE A 12 15.75 -43.31 -29.75
N ALA A 13 15.52 -43.07 -31.05
CA ALA A 13 14.76 -41.91 -31.50
C ALA A 13 13.33 -41.90 -30.95
N ALA A 14 12.65 -43.05 -30.92
CA ALA A 14 11.29 -43.16 -30.36
C ALA A 14 11.26 -42.87 -28.84
N ILE A 15 12.23 -43.38 -28.08
CA ILE A 15 12.38 -43.09 -26.65
C ILE A 15 12.63 -41.59 -26.43
N LEU A 16 13.50 -40.98 -27.22
CA LEU A 16 13.86 -39.57 -27.09
C LEU A 16 12.66 -38.65 -27.43
N LEU A 17 11.88 -39.00 -28.46
CA LEU A 17 10.62 -38.32 -28.78
C LEU A 17 9.58 -38.47 -27.66
N PHE A 18 9.48 -39.65 -27.05
CA PHE A 18 8.58 -39.86 -25.91
C PHE A 18 8.99 -39.01 -24.70
N ILE A 19 10.29 -38.96 -24.38
CA ILE A 19 10.82 -38.12 -23.30
C ILE A 19 10.54 -36.64 -23.58
N ILE A 20 10.86 -36.14 -24.77
CA ILE A 20 10.58 -34.74 -25.16
C ILE A 20 9.08 -34.44 -25.08
N GLY A 21 8.24 -35.34 -25.60
CA GLY A 21 6.78 -35.20 -25.56
C GLY A 21 6.25 -35.14 -24.12
N PHE A 22 6.74 -36.03 -23.25
CA PHE A 22 6.36 -36.05 -21.84
C PHE A 22 6.83 -34.80 -21.09
N PHE A 23 8.07 -34.35 -21.31
CA PHE A 23 8.59 -33.11 -20.72
C PHE A 23 7.82 -31.88 -21.21
N ASN A 24 7.54 -31.76 -22.51
CA ASN A 24 6.74 -30.66 -23.06
C ASN A 24 5.31 -30.66 -22.49
N TYR A 25 4.69 -31.82 -22.36
CA TYR A 25 3.37 -31.95 -21.73
C TYR A 25 3.41 -31.45 -20.27
N ARG A 26 4.35 -31.97 -19.46
CA ARG A 26 4.51 -31.57 -18.06
C ARG A 26 4.80 -30.08 -17.91
N TYR A 27 5.66 -29.53 -18.77
CA TYR A 27 5.99 -28.11 -18.80
C TYR A 27 4.76 -27.25 -19.14
N ASN A 28 4.02 -27.60 -20.19
CA ASN A 28 2.83 -26.85 -20.59
C ASN A 28 1.74 -26.89 -19.52
N THR A 29 1.51 -28.04 -18.88
CA THR A 29 0.55 -28.14 -17.77
C THR A 29 1.00 -27.31 -16.56
N ALA A 30 2.29 -27.33 -16.20
CA ALA A 30 2.81 -26.51 -15.11
C ALA A 30 2.70 -25.00 -15.43
N LYS A 31 2.98 -24.62 -16.68
CA LYS A 31 2.81 -23.25 -17.16
C LYS A 31 1.35 -22.80 -17.07
N GLU A 32 0.42 -23.61 -17.57
CA GLU A 32 -1.02 -23.31 -17.51
C GLU A 32 -1.51 -23.16 -16.06
N GLN A 33 -1.09 -24.05 -15.15
CA GLN A 33 -1.40 -23.92 -13.72
C GLN A 33 -0.85 -22.63 -13.12
N THR A 34 0.37 -22.24 -13.50
CA THR A 34 1.01 -21.00 -13.03
C THR A 34 0.27 -19.78 -13.56
N ASP A 35 -0.09 -19.77 -14.85
CA ASP A 35 -0.81 -18.68 -15.48
C ASP A 35 -2.21 -18.51 -14.87
N ASN A 36 -2.93 -19.61 -14.62
CA ASN A 36 -4.22 -19.60 -13.91
C ASN A 36 -4.11 -19.04 -12.49
N LEU A 37 -3.05 -19.41 -11.75
CA LEU A 37 -2.82 -18.88 -10.40
C LEU A 37 -2.55 -17.37 -10.42
N LYS A 38 -1.76 -16.90 -11.39
CA LYS A 38 -1.48 -15.47 -11.59
C LYS A 38 -2.76 -14.69 -11.91
N GLU A 39 -3.60 -15.22 -12.79
CA GLU A 39 -4.88 -14.61 -13.12
C GLU A 39 -5.79 -14.50 -11.89
N LEU A 40 -5.93 -15.58 -11.11
CA LEU A 40 -6.70 -15.57 -9.87
C LEU A 40 -6.15 -14.56 -8.86
N TYR A 41 -4.82 -14.47 -8.73
CA TYR A 41 -4.17 -13.50 -7.86
C TYR A 41 -4.46 -12.06 -8.31
N GLN A 42 -4.37 -11.77 -9.61
CA GLN A 42 -4.69 -10.46 -10.15
C GLN A 42 -6.17 -10.09 -10.00
N VAL A 43 -7.08 -11.03 -10.22
CA VAL A 43 -8.51 -10.82 -9.95
C VAL A 43 -8.74 -10.48 -8.48
N LYS A 44 -8.09 -11.21 -7.55
CA LYS A 44 -8.15 -10.93 -6.11
C LYS A 44 -7.63 -9.53 -5.79
N ASN A 45 -6.46 -9.16 -6.29
CA ASN A 45 -5.85 -7.86 -6.03
C ASN A 45 -6.70 -6.72 -6.59
N ASN A 46 -7.18 -6.85 -7.82
CA ASN A 46 -8.03 -5.86 -8.48
C ASN A 46 -9.33 -5.62 -7.70
N ARG A 47 -10.00 -6.71 -7.31
CA ARG A 47 -11.21 -6.62 -6.49
C ARG A 47 -10.92 -6.04 -5.12
N GLY A 48 -9.84 -6.46 -4.47
CA GLY A 48 -9.45 -5.95 -3.15
C GLY A 48 -9.14 -4.46 -3.19
N PHE A 49 -8.35 -4.01 -4.17
CA PHE A 49 -8.02 -2.60 -4.38
C PHE A 49 -9.27 -1.74 -4.57
N LEU A 50 -10.16 -2.12 -5.49
CA LEU A 50 -11.41 -1.39 -5.73
C LEU A 50 -12.33 -1.41 -4.51
N THR A 51 -12.39 -2.53 -3.78
CA THR A 51 -13.15 -2.64 -2.54
C THR A 51 -12.60 -1.70 -1.47
N LEU A 52 -11.28 -1.63 -1.31
CA LEU A 52 -10.59 -0.73 -0.38
C LEU A 52 -10.84 0.73 -0.72
N LEU A 53 -10.78 1.13 -2.00
CA LEU A 53 -11.13 2.49 -2.41
C LEU A 53 -12.61 2.80 -2.12
N ARG A 54 -13.51 1.88 -2.48
CA ARG A 54 -14.96 2.06 -2.30
C ARG A 54 -15.35 2.18 -0.83
N GLN A 55 -14.77 1.33 0.02
CA GLN A 55 -15.09 1.22 1.45
C GLN A 55 -14.08 1.94 2.34
N GLY A 56 -13.16 2.68 1.74
CA GLY A 56 -11.98 3.24 2.40
C GLY A 56 -12.31 4.13 3.57
N HIS A 57 -11.42 4.10 4.57
CA HIS A 57 -11.54 4.93 5.75
C HIS A 57 -11.33 6.41 5.39
N SER A 58 -12.12 7.29 5.98
CA SER A 58 -11.88 8.74 5.84
C SER A 58 -10.81 9.19 6.81
N TYR A 59 -9.88 10.03 6.36
CA TYR A 59 -8.83 10.62 7.19
C TYR A 59 -9.33 11.85 7.98
N ILE A 60 -10.53 12.35 7.68
CA ILE A 60 -11.11 13.53 8.35
C ILE A 60 -11.17 13.38 9.88
N PRO A 61 -11.66 12.27 10.46
CA PRO A 61 -11.71 12.13 11.92
C PRO A 61 -10.31 12.19 12.56
N LEU A 62 -9.28 11.65 11.90
CA LEU A 62 -7.90 11.77 12.36
C LEU A 62 -7.41 13.21 12.29
N ALA A 63 -7.60 13.87 11.14
CA ALA A 63 -7.22 15.27 10.94
C ALA A 63 -7.86 16.21 11.97
N GLU A 64 -9.15 16.05 12.27
CA GLU A 64 -9.85 16.82 13.30
C GLU A 64 -9.29 16.58 14.70
N THR A 65 -8.88 15.35 15.01
CA THR A 65 -8.31 15.02 16.32
C THR A 65 -6.94 15.66 16.48
N ILE A 66 -6.09 15.56 15.45
CA ILE A 66 -4.78 16.19 15.41
C ILE A 66 -4.91 17.72 15.50
N GLU A 67 -5.86 18.32 14.79
CA GLU A 67 -6.12 19.76 14.89
C GLU A 67 -6.58 20.17 16.30
N LYS A 68 -7.45 19.39 16.95
CA LYS A 68 -7.84 19.65 18.35
C LYS A 68 -6.63 19.63 19.27
N ILE A 69 -5.71 18.66 19.12
CA ILE A 69 -4.47 18.60 19.89
C ILE A 69 -3.62 19.85 19.63
N SER A 70 -3.53 20.33 18.39
CA SER A 70 -2.74 21.53 18.07
C SER A 70 -3.25 22.82 18.74
N LYS A 71 -4.51 22.84 19.18
CA LYS A 71 -5.17 24.00 19.80
C LYS A 71 -5.23 23.96 21.32
N VAL A 72 -4.76 22.87 21.96
CA VAL A 72 -4.84 22.75 23.41
C VAL A 72 -4.07 23.88 24.09
N SER A 73 -4.66 24.47 25.12
CA SER A 73 -3.99 25.49 25.93
C SER A 73 -3.20 24.87 27.09
N ASP A 74 -2.25 25.62 27.62
CA ASP A 74 -1.41 25.19 28.76
C ASP A 74 -2.22 25.10 30.08
N GLN A 75 -3.48 25.54 30.07
CA GLN A 75 -4.41 25.49 31.20
C GLN A 75 -5.36 24.28 31.14
N GLU A 76 -5.32 23.49 30.06
CA GLU A 76 -6.17 22.30 29.95
C GLU A 76 -5.75 21.19 30.92
N ASP A 77 -6.75 20.44 31.39
CA ASP A 77 -6.55 19.25 32.22
C ASP A 77 -5.67 18.24 31.47
N PRO A 78 -4.49 17.85 32.01
CA PRO A 78 -3.58 16.93 31.35
C PRO A 78 -4.22 15.59 30.98
N ALA A 79 -5.19 15.11 31.77
CA ALA A 79 -5.89 13.86 31.48
C ALA A 79 -6.78 13.98 30.23
N LYS A 80 -7.33 15.17 29.93
CA LYS A 80 -8.11 15.42 28.72
C LYS A 80 -7.21 15.48 27.49
N VAL A 81 -6.09 16.18 27.58
CA VAL A 81 -5.09 16.26 26.50
C VAL A 81 -4.57 14.87 26.17
N GLN A 82 -4.25 14.06 27.18
CA GLN A 82 -3.79 12.68 26.98
C GLN A 82 -4.81 11.82 26.24
N LYS A 83 -6.11 11.91 26.59
CA LYS A 83 -7.17 11.16 25.89
C LYS A 83 -7.25 11.53 24.41
N LEU A 84 -7.05 12.80 24.07
CA LEU A 84 -7.01 13.24 22.67
C LEU A 84 -5.82 12.63 21.93
N ILE A 85 -4.63 12.63 22.55
CA ILE A 85 -3.42 12.05 21.95
C ILE A 85 -3.58 10.54 21.72
N GLU A 86 -4.12 9.79 22.68
CA GLU A 86 -4.34 8.34 22.51
C GLU A 86 -5.42 8.02 21.46
N LEU A 87 -6.45 8.87 21.33
CA LEU A 87 -7.42 8.76 20.24
C LEU A 87 -6.76 8.98 18.89
N ALA A 88 -5.90 10.01 18.76
CA ALA A 88 -5.15 10.26 17.54
C ALA A 88 -4.23 9.09 17.20
N LYS A 89 -3.48 8.53 18.15
CA LYS A 89 -2.64 7.34 17.94
C LYS A 89 -3.45 6.16 17.36
N THR A 90 -4.60 5.86 17.96
CA THR A 90 -5.46 4.76 17.49
C THR A 90 -5.90 4.98 16.04
N ARG A 91 -6.40 6.19 15.75
CA ARG A 91 -6.84 6.58 14.39
C ARG A 91 -5.69 6.60 13.39
N SER A 92 -4.50 7.04 13.79
CA SER A 92 -3.30 7.01 12.95
C SER A 92 -2.90 5.59 12.59
N LYS A 93 -2.95 4.66 13.54
CA LYS A 93 -2.66 3.25 13.25
C LYS A 93 -3.61 2.67 12.21
N GLU A 94 -4.91 2.94 12.34
CA GLU A 94 -5.92 2.48 11.38
C GLU A 94 -5.69 3.10 9.98
N ALA A 95 -5.36 4.39 9.94
CA ALA A 95 -5.05 5.11 8.71
C ALA A 95 -3.78 4.58 8.01
N ASP A 96 -2.69 4.42 8.75
CA ASP A 96 -1.42 3.90 8.23
C ASP A 96 -1.59 2.45 7.71
N GLN A 97 -2.36 1.62 8.43
CA GLN A 97 -2.70 0.26 8.00
C GLN A 97 -3.55 0.25 6.72
N TYR A 98 -4.56 1.12 6.63
CA TYR A 98 -5.39 1.25 5.44
C TYR A 98 -4.54 1.63 4.21
N LEU A 99 -3.65 2.62 4.35
CA LEU A 99 -2.77 3.06 3.26
C LEU A 99 -1.80 1.96 2.82
N ALA A 100 -1.15 1.29 3.77
CA ALA A 100 -0.24 0.19 3.47
C ALA A 100 -0.97 -0.95 2.75
N THR A 101 -2.18 -1.29 3.18
CA THR A 101 -3.01 -2.31 2.53
C THR A 101 -3.42 -1.88 1.12
N LEU A 102 -3.80 -0.61 0.93
CA LEU A 102 -4.13 -0.09 -0.40
C LEU A 102 -2.95 -0.20 -1.38
N ILE A 103 -1.72 0.09 -0.91
CA ILE A 103 -0.48 -0.06 -1.68
C ILE A 103 -0.15 -1.55 -1.91
N GLU A 104 -0.43 -2.44 -0.97
CA GLU A 104 -0.27 -3.89 -1.19
C GLU A 104 -1.18 -4.39 -2.32
N PHE A 105 -2.45 -3.99 -2.31
CA PHE A 105 -3.43 -4.40 -3.31
C PHE A 105 -3.29 -3.68 -4.66
N SER A 106 -2.48 -2.62 -4.75
CA SER A 106 -2.16 -1.97 -6.02
C SER A 106 -1.17 -2.78 -6.87
N ASP A 107 -0.71 -3.92 -6.36
CA ASP A 107 0.17 -4.81 -7.09
C ASP A 107 -0.46 -5.26 -8.42
N SER A 108 0.29 -5.01 -9.49
CA SER A 108 0.02 -5.46 -10.84
C SER A 108 1.08 -6.50 -11.14
N TYR A 109 0.73 -7.77 -11.01
CA TYR A 109 1.64 -8.91 -11.23
C TYR A 109 1.86 -9.05 -12.73
N VAL A 110 2.55 -8.08 -13.32
CA VAL A 110 2.86 -8.00 -14.74
C VAL A 110 4.20 -8.72 -14.95
N SER A 111 4.08 -9.99 -15.35
CA SER A 111 5.14 -10.88 -15.86
C SER A 111 6.23 -11.29 -14.86
N ASP A 112 6.33 -12.60 -14.58
CA ASP A 112 7.51 -13.38 -14.18
C ASP A 112 8.55 -12.76 -13.21
N SER A 113 8.24 -11.69 -12.49
CA SER A 113 9.17 -11.02 -11.59
C SER A 113 9.18 -11.76 -10.26
N ASP A 114 10.35 -12.29 -9.92
CA ASP A 114 10.66 -12.70 -8.56
C ASP A 114 10.27 -11.56 -7.57
N PRO A 115 9.86 -11.89 -6.34
CA PRO A 115 9.63 -10.91 -5.29
C PRO A 115 10.76 -9.88 -5.25
N ARG A 116 10.44 -8.63 -5.56
CA ARG A 116 11.44 -7.57 -5.65
C ARG A 116 11.85 -7.09 -4.27
N PHE A 117 10.87 -6.99 -3.37
CA PHE A 117 11.07 -6.58 -1.99
C PHE A 117 10.06 -7.27 -1.09
N MET A 118 10.48 -7.58 0.14
CA MET A 118 9.61 -8.14 1.17
C MET A 118 9.87 -7.42 2.49
N ALA A 119 8.84 -6.80 3.05
CA ALA A 119 8.87 -6.24 4.40
C ALA A 119 7.58 -6.61 5.13
N ASN A 120 7.69 -7.04 6.39
CA ASN A 120 6.55 -7.37 7.25
C ASN A 120 5.52 -8.32 6.60
N HIS A 121 5.99 -9.30 5.83
CA HIS A 121 5.17 -10.25 5.07
C HIS A 121 4.38 -9.68 3.87
N THR A 122 4.50 -8.39 3.58
CA THR A 122 4.02 -7.79 2.33
C THR A 122 5.09 -7.99 1.25
N VAL A 123 4.68 -8.61 0.13
CA VAL A 123 5.52 -8.82 -1.05
C VAL A 123 5.23 -7.72 -2.05
N MET A 124 6.27 -7.06 -2.55
CA MET A 124 6.17 -6.06 -3.59
C MET A 124 6.83 -6.57 -4.87
N THR A 125 6.12 -6.44 -5.99
CA THR A 125 6.58 -7.01 -7.26
C THR A 125 7.04 -5.94 -8.24
N SER A 126 6.77 -4.66 -7.95
CA SER A 126 7.16 -3.52 -8.77
C SER A 126 7.93 -2.46 -7.97
N LYS A 127 8.78 -1.70 -8.67
CA LYS A 127 9.50 -0.56 -8.07
C LYS A 127 8.54 0.50 -7.54
N ASN A 128 7.47 0.78 -8.27
CA ASN A 128 6.50 1.80 -7.88
C ASN A 128 5.84 1.42 -6.54
N GLN A 129 5.48 0.16 -6.37
CA GLN A 129 4.90 -0.34 -5.12
C GLN A 129 5.89 -0.27 -3.96
N GLU A 130 7.15 -0.68 -4.18
CA GLU A 130 8.24 -0.55 -3.20
C GLU A 130 8.44 0.90 -2.77
N ASP A 131 8.62 1.82 -3.72
CA ASP A 131 8.84 3.24 -3.45
C ASP A 131 7.64 3.84 -2.68
N MET A 132 6.42 3.48 -3.05
CA MET A 132 5.20 3.93 -2.36
C MET A 132 5.07 3.38 -0.95
N PHE A 133 5.39 2.10 -0.74
CA PHE A 133 5.33 1.49 0.57
C PHE A 133 6.38 2.10 1.51
N MET A 134 7.59 2.35 1.01
CA MET A 134 8.63 3.03 1.78
C MET A 134 8.23 4.47 2.15
N LEU A 135 7.61 5.21 1.23
CA LEU A 135 7.06 6.54 1.53
C LEU A 135 5.98 6.47 2.61
N ALA A 136 5.09 5.48 2.56
CA ALA A 136 4.05 5.31 3.58
C ALA A 136 4.65 5.03 4.97
N LEU A 137 5.67 4.16 5.05
CA LEU A 137 6.41 3.88 6.28
C LEU A 137 7.19 5.09 6.81
N GLN A 138 7.66 5.97 5.94
CA GLN A 138 8.34 7.20 6.36
C GLN A 138 7.33 8.26 6.84
N ALA A 139 6.17 8.36 6.17
CA ALA A 139 5.10 9.28 6.54
C ALA A 139 4.51 8.93 7.92
N ASP A 140 4.27 7.65 8.21
CA ASP A 140 3.88 7.03 9.50
C ASP A 140 3.43 8.03 10.58
N ILE A 141 2.12 8.28 10.60
CA ILE A 141 1.51 9.23 11.52
C ILE A 141 1.39 8.61 12.90
N PHE A 142 1.25 7.29 13.00
CA PHE A 142 1.20 6.57 14.26
C PHE A 142 2.47 6.81 15.09
N MET A 143 3.65 6.67 14.48
CA MET A 143 4.92 6.92 15.14
C MET A 143 5.08 8.40 15.53
N THR A 144 4.57 9.31 14.70
CA THR A 144 4.54 10.75 15.05
C THR A 144 3.71 11.00 16.31
N MET A 145 2.50 10.43 16.37
CA MET A 145 1.63 10.58 17.54
C MET A 145 2.15 9.83 18.76
N TYR A 146 2.90 8.74 18.56
CA TYR A 146 3.61 8.04 19.63
C TYR A 146 4.68 8.95 20.26
N GLU A 147 5.50 9.63 19.44
CA GLU A 147 6.51 10.58 19.89
C GLU A 147 5.89 11.77 20.64
N VAL A 148 4.77 12.31 20.12
CA VAL A 148 4.01 13.37 20.82
C VAL A 148 3.53 12.90 22.18
N SER A 149 2.97 11.68 22.29
CA SER A 149 2.53 11.11 23.58
C SER A 149 3.71 10.93 24.54
N TYR A 150 4.83 10.40 24.05
CA TYR A 150 6.03 10.19 24.86
C TYR A 150 6.58 11.51 25.41
N ASN A 151 6.76 12.52 24.55
CA ASN A 151 7.27 13.82 24.96
C ASN A 151 6.32 14.51 25.94
N TYR A 152 5.01 14.47 25.68
CA TYR A 152 4.01 15.00 26.60
C TYR A 152 4.11 14.37 28.00
N TRP A 153 4.33 13.06 28.09
CA TRP A 153 4.54 12.37 29.36
C TRP A 153 5.88 12.68 30.03
N LYS A 154 6.91 12.97 29.25
CA LYS A 154 8.23 13.33 29.78
C LYS A 154 8.27 14.76 30.33
N ASP A 155 7.51 15.67 29.73
CA ASP A 155 7.56 17.10 30.02
C ASP A 155 7.01 17.45 31.41
N GLN A 156 7.62 18.46 32.04
CA GLN A 156 7.21 19.05 33.32
C GLN A 156 7.38 20.58 33.24
N PRO A 157 6.30 21.39 33.16
CA PRO A 157 4.88 20.98 33.14
C PRO A 157 4.47 20.21 31.87
N LYS A 158 3.32 19.53 31.92
CA LYS A 158 2.75 18.75 30.80
C LYS A 158 2.26 19.66 29.67
N LEU A 159 3.14 20.00 28.74
CA LEU A 159 2.86 20.93 27.65
C LEU A 159 3.08 20.29 26.28
N ILE A 160 2.43 20.83 25.27
CA ILE A 160 2.75 20.53 23.87
C ILE A 160 3.49 21.77 23.32
N PRO A 161 4.76 21.65 22.91
CA PRO A 161 5.51 22.77 22.36
C PRO A 161 4.81 23.43 21.15
N GLN A 162 5.00 24.74 20.97
CA GLN A 162 4.38 25.47 19.86
C GLN A 162 4.82 24.94 18.49
N ASP A 163 6.06 24.48 18.35
CA ASP A 163 6.54 23.83 17.13
C ASP A 163 5.78 22.53 16.84
N THR A 164 5.59 21.69 17.85
CA THR A 164 4.75 20.49 17.73
C THR A 164 3.32 20.86 17.35
N LYS A 165 2.74 21.91 17.94
CA LYS A 165 1.39 22.38 17.55
C LYS A 165 1.34 22.79 16.07
N ARG A 166 2.34 23.53 15.58
CA ARG A 166 2.45 23.90 14.15
C ARG A 166 2.58 22.69 13.24
N MET A 167 3.43 21.72 13.58
CA MET A 167 3.55 20.45 12.87
C MET A 167 2.21 19.74 12.75
N LEU A 168 1.48 19.63 13.87
CA LEU A 168 0.18 18.96 13.91
C LEU A 168 -0.85 19.68 13.02
N VAL A 169 -0.85 21.01 12.96
CA VAL A 169 -1.70 21.75 12.00
C VAL A 169 -1.36 21.38 10.56
N SER A 170 -0.07 21.36 10.20
CA SER A 170 0.38 20.99 8.86
C SER A 170 -0.02 19.57 8.49
N ILE A 171 0.16 18.61 9.41
CA ILE A 171 -0.29 17.21 9.23
C ILE A 171 -1.81 17.17 9.04
N ALA A 172 -2.59 17.82 9.91
CA ALA A 172 -4.05 17.80 9.82
C ALA A 172 -4.56 18.33 8.48
N ASN A 173 -3.95 19.41 7.96
CA ASN A 173 -4.30 19.93 6.64
C ASN A 173 -3.94 18.96 5.52
N GLU A 174 -2.77 18.34 5.60
CA GLU A 174 -2.33 17.37 4.59
C GLU A 174 -3.21 16.12 4.57
N LEU A 175 -3.63 15.63 5.74
CA LEU A 175 -4.55 14.50 5.85
C LEU A 175 -5.93 14.79 5.25
N ARG A 176 -6.39 16.05 5.30
CA ARG A 176 -7.63 16.46 4.60
C ARG A 176 -7.46 16.44 3.10
N SER A 177 -6.36 16.99 2.59
CA SER A 177 -6.06 16.96 1.15
C SER A 177 -5.90 15.53 0.64
N LEU A 178 -5.25 14.65 1.42
CA LEU A 178 -5.17 13.22 1.09
C LEU A 178 -6.56 12.55 1.09
N ASP A 179 -7.43 12.87 2.06
CA ASP A 179 -8.82 12.38 2.08
C ASP A 179 -9.56 12.78 0.80
N GLU A 180 -9.50 14.06 0.41
CA GLU A 180 -10.14 14.58 -0.80
C GLU A 180 -9.64 13.84 -2.05
N THR A 181 -8.33 13.64 -2.17
CA THR A 181 -7.72 12.85 -3.25
C THR A 181 -8.28 11.43 -3.28
N LEU A 182 -8.32 10.74 -2.13
CA LEU A 182 -8.84 9.36 -2.05
C LEU A 182 -10.35 9.29 -2.33
N GLN A 183 -11.16 10.26 -1.88
CA GLN A 183 -12.59 10.33 -2.21
C GLN A 183 -12.81 10.48 -3.72
N SER A 184 -11.96 11.23 -4.42
CA SER A 184 -12.06 11.35 -5.89
C SER A 184 -11.89 10.01 -6.62
N PHE A 185 -11.17 9.05 -6.02
CA PHE A 185 -11.00 7.70 -6.55
C PHE A 185 -12.08 6.72 -6.09
N LYS A 186 -12.78 7.00 -4.99
CA LYS A 186 -13.92 6.21 -4.53
C LYS A 186 -15.03 6.16 -5.57
N ASP A 187 -15.39 7.30 -6.14
CA ASP A 187 -16.41 7.39 -7.19
C ASP A 187 -15.98 6.65 -8.46
N ARG A 188 -14.70 6.75 -8.83
CA ARG A 188 -14.12 6.00 -9.95
C ARG A 188 -14.13 4.49 -9.70
N ALA A 189 -13.88 4.05 -8.47
CA ALA A 189 -13.94 2.64 -8.09
C ALA A 189 -15.37 2.09 -8.16
N VAL A 190 -16.36 2.82 -7.63
CA VAL A 190 -17.79 2.44 -7.74
C VAL A 190 -18.18 2.29 -9.20
N TYR A 191 -17.85 3.28 -10.03
CA TYR A 191 -18.19 3.24 -11.45
C TYR A 191 -17.53 2.07 -12.18
N ASN A 192 -16.24 1.79 -11.93
CA ASN A 192 -15.53 0.66 -12.52
C ASN A 192 -16.14 -0.69 -12.12
N MET A 193 -16.55 -0.85 -10.85
CA MET A 193 -17.16 -2.08 -10.34
C MET A 193 -18.57 -2.34 -10.90
N GLU A 194 -19.36 -1.29 -11.14
CA GLU A 194 -20.78 -1.41 -11.52
C GLU A 194 -21.02 -1.37 -13.03
N TRP A 195 -20.24 -0.57 -13.77
CA TRP A 195 -20.53 -0.22 -15.17
C TRP A 195 -19.43 -0.62 -16.14
N GLY A 196 -18.28 -1.06 -15.65
CA GLY A 196 -17.26 -1.74 -16.45
C GLY A 196 -16.37 -0.88 -17.34
N ASP A 197 -16.55 0.45 -17.47
CA ASP A 197 -15.73 1.23 -18.43
C ASP A 197 -15.48 2.71 -18.09
N PHE A 198 -14.20 3.06 -17.87
CA PHE A 198 -13.58 4.39 -18.15
C PHE A 198 -12.04 4.29 -18.13
N ALA A 199 -11.50 3.37 -17.33
CA ALA A 199 -10.08 3.02 -17.23
C ALA A 199 -9.97 1.56 -16.75
N SER A 200 -8.90 0.84 -17.12
CA SER A 200 -8.61 -0.48 -16.55
C SER A 200 -8.32 -0.36 -15.05
N THR A 201 -8.52 -1.44 -14.27
CA THR A 201 -8.16 -1.42 -12.85
C THR A 201 -6.68 -1.07 -12.63
N GLU A 202 -5.80 -1.50 -13.54
CA GLU A 202 -4.38 -1.12 -13.52
C GLU A 202 -4.19 0.39 -13.70
N GLN A 203 -4.91 1.02 -14.62
CA GLN A 203 -4.88 2.48 -14.76
C GLN A 203 -5.38 3.18 -13.49
N ILE A 204 -6.45 2.67 -12.86
CA ILE A 204 -6.96 3.24 -11.60
C ILE A 204 -5.90 3.14 -10.51
N LYS A 205 -5.27 1.96 -10.32
CA LYS A 205 -4.18 1.77 -9.37
C LYS A 205 -3.03 2.74 -9.61
N ASP A 206 -2.56 2.83 -10.85
CA ASP A 206 -1.44 3.72 -11.23
C ASP A 206 -1.78 5.19 -10.95
N PHE A 207 -2.98 5.64 -11.32
CA PHE A 207 -3.42 7.01 -11.05
C PHE A 207 -3.56 7.26 -9.56
N THR A 208 -4.17 6.35 -8.80
CA THR A 208 -4.28 6.50 -7.35
C THR A 208 -2.91 6.62 -6.70
N LEU A 209 -1.96 5.71 -6.99
CA LEU A 209 -0.61 5.77 -6.44
C LEU A 209 0.11 7.07 -6.79
N ARG A 210 -0.05 7.54 -8.04
CA ARG A 210 0.55 8.80 -8.49
C ARG A 210 0.02 10.00 -7.75
N GLU A 211 -1.29 10.07 -7.52
CA GLU A 211 -1.94 11.20 -6.85
C GLU A 211 -1.73 11.17 -5.32
N ILE A 212 -1.63 9.98 -4.69
CA ILE A 212 -1.33 9.91 -3.24
C ILE A 212 0.15 10.19 -2.94
N LYS A 213 1.07 9.88 -3.86
CA LYS A 213 2.51 10.07 -3.69
C LYS A 213 2.93 11.46 -3.17
N PRO A 214 2.52 12.58 -3.78
CA PRO A 214 2.90 13.91 -3.31
C PRO A 214 2.43 14.19 -1.87
N HIS A 215 1.30 13.61 -1.45
CA HIS A 215 0.83 13.73 -0.06
C HIS A 215 1.76 13.01 0.92
N LEU A 216 2.24 11.80 0.57
CA LEU A 216 3.18 11.07 1.41
C LEU A 216 4.54 11.78 1.48
N GLU A 217 5.05 12.27 0.36
CA GLU A 217 6.29 13.06 0.30
C GLU A 217 6.18 14.30 1.19
N LYS A 218 5.04 14.99 1.15
CA LYS A 218 4.79 16.18 1.98
C LYS A 218 4.67 15.84 3.47
N LEU A 219 4.04 14.71 3.83
CA LEU A 219 4.01 14.25 5.22
C LEU A 219 5.41 13.91 5.75
N VAL A 220 6.25 13.29 4.91
CA VAL A 220 7.67 13.02 5.23
C VAL A 220 8.42 14.34 5.43
N GLU A 221 8.26 15.30 4.51
CA GLU A 221 8.90 16.62 4.59
C GLU A 221 8.48 17.41 5.83
N ILE A 222 7.18 17.39 6.18
CA ILE A 222 6.68 18.00 7.41
C ILE A 222 7.45 17.38 8.58
N LYS A 223 7.48 16.06 8.71
CA LYS A 223 8.16 15.37 9.82
C LYS A 223 9.66 15.66 9.90
N SER A 224 10.37 15.67 8.76
CA SER A 224 11.82 15.89 8.76
C SER A 224 12.18 17.28 9.27
N LYS A 225 11.43 18.32 8.86
CA LYS A 225 11.63 19.71 9.29
C LYS A 225 11.47 19.94 10.79
N PHE A 226 10.77 19.05 11.50
CA PHE A 226 10.57 19.16 12.96
C PHE A 226 11.51 18.28 13.78
N ARG A 227 12.26 17.37 13.14
CA ARG A 227 13.27 16.52 13.81
C ARG A 227 14.68 17.09 13.72
N GLU A 228 14.91 18.04 12.83
CA GLU A 228 16.13 18.87 12.71
C GLU A 228 16.12 20.01 13.73
#